data_AF-A0A851Q052-F1
#
_entry.id   AF-A0A851Q052-F1
#
_cell.length_a   1.000
_cell.length_b   1.000
_cell.length_c   1.000
_cell.angle_alpha   90.00
_cell.angle_beta   90.00
_cell.angle_gamma   90.00
#
_symmetry.space_group_name_H-M   'P 1'
#
loop_
_entity.id
_entity.type
_entity.pdbx_description
1 polymer ?
#
loop_
_entity_poly.entity_id
_entity_poly.type
_entity_poly.pdbx_seq_one_letter_code
_entity_poly.pdbx_strand_id
1 'polypeptide(L)'
;SALGLVPFGIKPLLRRAAAYEALERYGLAYVDYKTVLQVDCAVQAAHDGVNRMTKALLEKDGVNWRQKLPPIPTVPISAQMRWSVPSARAPRENAPPATAPQAGPGESWAGHGALQLRRRAQTLKEEGNELVKKGNHKEAVEKYSESLKLNQECATYTNRALCYLTLKQYKEAVQDCTDALRLDPKNVKALYRRALALKELKDYKSSTADVKSLLKIEPKNTAALRLLQELNRA
;
A
#
# COMPACT_ATOMS: atom_id res chain seq x y z
N SER A 1 31.53 -2.11 -28.12
CA SER A 1 30.91 -1.59 -26.88
C SER A 1 30.34 -2.74 -26.04
N ALA A 2 30.60 -2.77 -24.73
CA ALA A 2 30.28 -3.89 -23.82
C ALA A 2 28.81 -4.36 -23.80
N LEU A 3 27.88 -3.53 -24.28
CA LEU A 3 26.45 -3.85 -24.41
C LEU A 3 26.11 -4.78 -25.58
N GLY A 4 27.03 -4.98 -26.53
CA GLY A 4 26.85 -5.96 -27.62
C GLY A 4 27.16 -7.40 -27.19
N LEU A 5 27.86 -7.58 -26.06
CA LEU A 5 28.26 -8.91 -25.55
C LEU A 5 27.36 -9.39 -24.39
N VAL A 6 26.85 -8.45 -23.57
CA VAL A 6 25.90 -8.76 -22.49
C VAL A 6 24.77 -7.72 -22.52
N PRO A 7 23.63 -8.03 -23.16
CA PRO A 7 22.47 -7.16 -23.11
C PRO A 7 22.03 -6.98 -21.65
N PHE A 8 21.73 -5.74 -21.26
CA PHE A 8 21.25 -5.34 -19.93
C PHE A 8 22.20 -5.58 -18.74
N GLY A 9 23.52 -5.55 -18.95
CA GLY A 9 24.47 -5.56 -17.83
C GLY A 9 24.36 -4.30 -16.96
N ILE A 10 24.18 -4.46 -15.65
CA ILE A 10 24.05 -3.35 -14.67
C ILE A 10 25.24 -2.38 -14.75
N LYS A 11 26.48 -2.90 -14.69
CA LYS A 11 27.70 -2.06 -14.72
C LYS A 11 27.87 -1.30 -16.04
N PRO A 12 27.75 -1.92 -17.23
CA PRO A 12 27.73 -1.20 -18.50
C PRO A 12 26.64 -0.13 -18.61
N LEU A 13 25.42 -0.42 -18.14
CA LEU A 13 24.31 0.53 -18.18
C LEU A 13 24.55 1.72 -17.25
N LEU A 14 25.02 1.51 -16.02
CA LEU A 14 25.37 2.59 -15.11
C LEU A 14 26.51 3.46 -15.66
N ARG A 15 27.53 2.86 -16.27
CA ARG A 15 28.62 3.62 -16.91
C ARG A 15 28.12 4.44 -18.10
N ARG A 16 27.20 3.91 -18.90
CA ARG A 16 26.60 4.64 -20.01
C ARG A 16 25.69 5.77 -19.51
N ALA A 17 24.89 5.52 -18.47
CA ALA A 17 24.05 6.53 -17.84
C ALA A 17 24.88 7.71 -17.29
N ALA A 18 25.98 7.42 -16.59
CA ALA A 18 26.89 8.45 -16.09
C ALA A 18 27.57 9.25 -17.23
N ALA A 19 27.90 8.60 -18.34
CA ALA A 19 28.42 9.29 -19.52
C ALA A 19 27.36 10.20 -20.16
N TYR A 20 26.09 9.79 -20.22
CA TYR A 20 25.00 10.65 -20.68
C TYR A 20 24.72 11.82 -19.73
N GLU A 21 24.86 11.61 -18.42
CA GLU A 21 24.78 12.68 -17.39
C GLU A 21 25.87 13.74 -17.62
N ALA A 22 27.12 13.33 -17.85
CA ALA A 22 28.23 14.25 -18.15
C ALA A 22 28.07 15.01 -19.50
N LEU A 23 27.28 14.47 -20.42
CA LEU A 23 26.96 15.08 -21.72
C LEU A 23 25.62 15.85 -21.71
N GLU A 24 25.01 16.03 -20.54
CA GLU A 24 23.70 16.69 -20.36
C GLU A 24 22.54 16.07 -21.17
N ARG A 25 22.68 14.79 -21.54
CA ARG A 25 21.68 14.00 -22.26
C ARG A 25 20.75 13.31 -21.26
N TYR A 26 20.08 14.12 -20.43
CA TYR A 26 19.33 13.66 -19.27
C TYR A 26 18.21 12.65 -19.59
N GLY A 27 17.56 12.77 -20.74
CA GLY A 27 16.53 11.81 -21.16
C GLY A 27 17.07 10.40 -21.38
N LEU A 28 18.28 10.27 -21.97
CA LEU A 28 18.91 8.98 -22.20
C LEU A 28 19.52 8.40 -20.93
N ALA A 29 20.11 9.26 -20.09
CA ALA A 29 20.59 8.88 -18.76
C ALA A 29 19.43 8.33 -17.91
N TYR A 30 18.26 9.00 -17.93
CA TYR A 30 17.06 8.58 -17.23
C TYR A 30 16.57 7.21 -17.69
N VAL A 31 16.55 6.97 -19.01
CA VAL A 31 16.18 5.66 -19.56
C VAL A 31 17.15 4.58 -19.09
N ASP A 32 18.45 4.81 -19.14
CA ASP A 32 19.43 3.81 -18.70
C ASP A 32 19.34 3.50 -17.19
N TYR A 33 19.17 4.51 -16.34
CA TYR A 33 18.95 4.29 -14.91
C TYR A 33 17.64 3.53 -14.65
N LYS A 34 16.57 3.83 -15.39
CA LYS A 34 15.32 3.06 -15.32
C LYS A 34 15.49 1.64 -15.83
N THR A 35 16.28 1.41 -16.86
CA THR A 35 16.63 0.07 -17.35
C THR A 35 17.41 -0.71 -16.30
N VAL A 36 18.36 -0.08 -15.60
CA VAL A 36 19.06 -0.72 -14.47
C VAL A 36 18.09 -1.12 -13.37
N LEU A 37 17.14 -0.25 -12.99
CA LEU A 37 16.12 -0.58 -11.99
C LEU A 37 15.13 -1.67 -12.45
N GLN A 38 14.97 -1.86 -13.76
CA GLN A 38 14.25 -3.02 -14.30
C GLN A 38 15.07 -4.31 -14.23
N VAL A 39 16.41 -4.23 -14.22
CA VAL A 39 17.30 -5.39 -14.05
C VAL A 39 17.41 -5.75 -12.57
N ASP A 40 17.70 -4.76 -11.72
CA ASP A 40 17.86 -4.91 -10.28
C ASP A 40 17.38 -3.62 -9.57
N CYS A 41 16.31 -3.75 -8.80
CA CYS A 41 15.67 -2.65 -8.10
C CYS A 41 16.39 -2.24 -6.80
N ALA A 42 17.37 -3.03 -6.33
CA ALA A 42 18.16 -2.73 -5.13
C ALA A 42 19.36 -1.80 -5.41
N VAL A 43 19.64 -1.50 -6.67
CA VAL A 43 20.77 -0.65 -7.06
C VAL A 43 20.52 0.80 -6.67
N GLN A 44 21.03 1.21 -5.51
CA GLN A 44 20.86 2.56 -4.96
C GLN A 44 21.34 3.66 -5.93
N ALA A 45 22.48 3.44 -6.60
CA ALA A 45 23.02 4.39 -7.57
C ALA A 45 22.04 4.71 -8.72
N ALA A 46 21.18 3.76 -9.09
CA ALA A 46 20.17 3.97 -10.12
C ALA A 46 18.95 4.73 -9.60
N HIS A 47 18.53 4.54 -8.35
CA HIS A 47 17.51 5.38 -7.70
C HIS A 47 17.97 6.84 -7.58
N ASP A 48 19.20 7.04 -7.11
CA ASP A 48 19.79 8.38 -6.97
C ASP A 48 19.91 9.05 -8.35
N GLY A 49 20.36 8.30 -9.37
CA GLY A 49 20.41 8.75 -10.75
C GLY A 49 19.05 9.17 -11.30
N VAL A 50 18.01 8.34 -11.14
CA VAL A 50 16.63 8.68 -11.55
C VAL A 50 16.14 9.96 -10.90
N ASN A 51 16.39 10.14 -9.59
CA ASN A 51 15.96 11.33 -8.87
C ASN A 51 16.69 12.59 -9.34
N ARG A 52 18.00 12.51 -9.58
CA ARG A 52 18.78 13.62 -10.17
C ARG A 52 18.28 13.98 -11.55
N MET A 53 18.12 12.99 -12.43
CA MET A 53 17.67 13.23 -13.81
C MET A 53 16.24 13.78 -13.85
N THR A 54 15.36 13.34 -12.95
CA THR A 54 13.99 13.88 -12.84
C THR A 54 13.99 15.37 -12.53
N LYS A 55 14.88 15.83 -11.63
CA LYS A 55 15.02 17.25 -11.31
C LYS A 55 15.57 18.04 -12.50
N ALA A 56 16.65 17.56 -13.12
CA ALA A 56 17.25 18.21 -14.28
C ALA A 56 16.30 18.30 -15.49
N LEU A 57 15.51 17.26 -15.73
CA LEU A 57 14.49 17.23 -16.79
C LEU A 57 13.31 18.15 -16.48
N LEU A 58 12.89 18.24 -15.23
CA LEU A 58 11.83 19.16 -14.80
C LEU A 58 12.27 20.62 -14.96
N GLU A 59 13.53 20.92 -14.65
CA GLU A 59 14.12 22.26 -14.79
C GLU A 59 14.27 22.67 -16.25
N LYS A 60 14.70 21.75 -17.13
CA LYS A 60 14.90 22.01 -18.56
C LYS A 60 13.61 22.04 -19.38
N ASP A 61 12.70 21.10 -19.12
CA ASP A 61 11.53 20.82 -19.98
C ASP A 61 10.18 21.06 -19.29
N GLY A 62 10.18 21.47 -18.02
CA GLY A 62 8.95 21.73 -17.25
C GLY A 62 8.10 20.48 -17.06
N VAL A 63 6.81 20.65 -16.76
CA VAL A 63 5.89 19.55 -16.41
C VAL A 63 5.72 18.51 -17.53
N ASN A 64 6.03 18.88 -18.78
CA ASN A 64 5.89 18.03 -19.97
C ASN A 64 7.15 17.20 -20.30
N TRP A 65 8.18 17.22 -19.46
CA TRP A 65 9.44 16.52 -19.69
C TRP A 65 9.26 15.02 -20.03
N ARG A 66 8.23 14.38 -19.45
CA ARG A 66 7.91 12.96 -19.70
C ARG A 66 7.47 12.66 -21.13
N GLN A 67 6.85 13.63 -21.81
CA GLN A 67 6.39 13.46 -23.19
C GLN A 67 7.56 13.49 -24.19
N LYS A 68 8.70 14.07 -23.79
CA LYS A 68 9.92 14.19 -24.61
C LYS A 68 10.90 13.03 -24.41
N LEU A 69 10.58 12.06 -23.55
CA LEU A 69 11.45 10.93 -23.28
C LEU A 69 11.41 9.89 -24.40
N PRO A 70 12.56 9.29 -24.75
CA PRO A 70 12.56 8.11 -25.61
C PRO A 70 11.89 6.92 -24.92
N PRO A 71 11.33 5.97 -25.67
CA PRO A 71 10.67 4.80 -25.10
C PRO A 71 11.66 3.98 -24.29
N ILE A 72 11.24 3.59 -23.08
CA ILE A 72 12.08 2.78 -22.19
C ILE A 72 12.10 1.35 -22.75
N PRO A 73 13.28 0.77 -23.05
CA PRO A 73 13.36 -0.58 -23.57
C PRO A 73 12.86 -1.57 -22.52
N THR A 74 11.99 -2.49 -22.95
CA THR A 74 11.51 -3.58 -22.10
C THR A 74 12.62 -4.58 -21.87
N VAL A 75 13.05 -4.72 -20.62
CA VAL A 75 14.06 -5.72 -20.25
C VAL A 75 13.37 -7.10 -20.17
N PRO A 76 13.80 -8.11 -20.94
CA PRO A 76 13.27 -9.46 -20.82
C PRO A 76 13.70 -10.08 -19.48
N ILE A 77 12.83 -10.93 -18.91
CA ILE A 77 13.01 -11.58 -17.59
C ILE A 77 14.35 -12.34 -17.51
N SER A 78 14.84 -12.87 -18.63
CA SER A 78 16.14 -13.56 -18.74
C SER A 78 17.34 -12.68 -18.36
N ALA A 79 17.24 -11.37 -18.52
CA ALA A 79 18.31 -10.45 -18.16
C ALA A 79 18.26 -10.01 -16.70
N GLN A 80 17.09 -10.09 -16.07
CA GLN A 80 16.85 -9.83 -14.64
C GLN A 80 17.46 -10.95 -13.78
N MET A 81 17.19 -12.22 -14.15
CA MET A 81 17.68 -13.38 -13.41
C MET A 81 19.18 -13.65 -13.52
N ARG A 82 19.86 -13.08 -14.53
CA ARG A 82 21.32 -13.25 -14.75
C ARG A 82 22.16 -12.77 -13.57
N TRP A 83 21.63 -11.90 -12.70
CA TRP A 83 22.38 -11.27 -11.61
C TRP A 83 21.79 -11.51 -10.21
N SER A 84 20.73 -12.33 -10.08
CA SER A 84 20.03 -12.58 -8.81
C SER A 84 20.59 -13.73 -7.95
N VAL A 85 21.80 -14.22 -8.21
CA VAL A 85 22.38 -15.35 -7.44
C VAL A 85 23.39 -14.84 -6.40
N PRO A 86 23.16 -15.01 -5.09
CA PRO A 86 24.19 -14.92 -4.08
C PRO A 86 25.14 -16.12 -4.19
N SER A 87 26.44 -15.84 -4.15
CA SER A 87 27.56 -16.79 -4.21
C SER A 87 27.39 -18.06 -3.36
N ALA A 88 27.44 -19.23 -4.01
CA ALA A 88 27.98 -20.47 -3.43
C ALA A 88 28.34 -21.51 -4.52
N ARG A 89 29.65 -21.77 -4.63
CA ARG A 89 30.37 -22.99 -5.11
C ARG A 89 30.00 -23.67 -6.46
N ALA A 90 31.04 -23.85 -7.28
CA ALA A 90 31.16 -24.80 -8.42
C ALA A 90 30.97 -26.28 -7.95
N PRO A 91 30.66 -27.31 -8.81
CA PRO A 91 31.28 -27.59 -10.13
C PRO A 91 30.40 -28.17 -11.29
N ARG A 92 31.03 -28.25 -12.50
CA ARG A 92 30.89 -29.05 -13.77
C ARG A 92 29.69 -30.03 -13.95
N GLU A 93 29.13 -30.42 -15.11
CA GLU A 93 29.52 -30.54 -16.54
C GLU A 93 28.26 -30.93 -17.40
N ASN A 94 28.24 -30.60 -18.70
CA ASN A 94 27.58 -31.25 -19.87
C ASN A 94 26.02 -31.44 -20.06
N ALA A 95 25.48 -30.70 -21.07
CA ALA A 95 24.49 -31.03 -22.13
C ALA A 95 23.02 -31.45 -21.81
N PRO A 96 22.08 -31.48 -22.80
CA PRO A 96 21.58 -30.44 -23.75
C PRO A 96 20.08 -30.08 -23.46
N PRO A 97 19.41 -29.12 -24.16
CA PRO A 97 18.04 -28.73 -23.82
C PRO A 97 16.98 -29.48 -24.64
N ALA A 98 15.96 -30.03 -23.98
CA ALA A 98 14.72 -30.43 -24.62
C ALA A 98 13.52 -30.16 -23.72
N THR A 99 12.46 -29.66 -24.36
CA THR A 99 11.05 -29.55 -23.93
C THR A 99 10.69 -28.55 -22.81
N ALA A 100 9.92 -27.54 -23.22
CA ALA A 100 8.93 -26.79 -22.45
C ALA A 100 8.06 -27.74 -21.57
N PRO A 101 7.34 -27.31 -20.50
CA PRO A 101 6.63 -26.03 -20.45
C PRO A 101 6.43 -25.35 -19.05
N GLN A 102 5.93 -24.10 -19.09
CA GLN A 102 5.06 -23.44 -18.08
C GLN A 102 5.65 -22.66 -16.86
N ALA A 103 4.96 -21.53 -16.60
CA ALA A 103 4.75 -20.79 -15.32
C ALA A 103 5.96 -20.18 -14.60
N GLY A 104 5.95 -18.95 -14.05
CA GLY A 104 4.94 -17.90 -13.86
C GLY A 104 5.62 -16.66 -13.21
N PRO A 105 4.90 -15.54 -12.97
CA PRO A 105 5.50 -14.25 -12.62
C PRO A 105 5.32 -13.88 -11.13
N GLY A 106 6.41 -13.56 -10.44
CA GLY A 106 6.43 -12.92 -9.11
C GLY A 106 7.89 -12.63 -8.79
N GLU A 107 8.35 -11.43 -8.42
CA GLU A 107 8.03 -10.81 -7.13
C GLU A 107 8.26 -9.28 -7.13
N SER A 108 8.70 -8.65 -8.25
CA SER A 108 9.01 -7.20 -8.30
C SER A 108 7.81 -6.29 -8.59
N TRP A 109 6.63 -6.83 -8.93
CA TRP A 109 5.40 -6.05 -9.15
C TRP A 109 4.65 -5.74 -7.85
N ALA A 110 5.04 -6.39 -6.75
CA ALA A 110 4.32 -6.35 -5.48
C ALA A 110 4.31 -4.95 -4.84
N GLY A 111 5.41 -4.21 -4.87
CA GLY A 111 5.51 -2.90 -4.22
C GLY A 111 4.77 -1.77 -4.95
N HIS A 112 4.88 -1.72 -6.29
CA HIS A 112 4.19 -0.72 -7.11
C HIS A 112 2.68 -0.98 -7.16
N GLY A 113 2.28 -2.26 -7.20
CA GLY A 113 0.90 -2.69 -7.02
C GLY A 113 0.37 -2.36 -5.63
N ALA A 114 1.12 -2.64 -4.56
CA ALA A 114 0.71 -2.33 -3.19
C ALA A 114 0.46 -0.83 -2.96
N LEU A 115 1.28 0.05 -3.54
CA LEU A 115 1.06 1.50 -3.45
C LEU A 115 -0.22 1.93 -4.19
N GLN A 116 -0.48 1.38 -5.38
CA GLN A 116 -1.71 1.65 -6.13
C GLN A 116 -2.95 1.12 -5.39
N LEU A 117 -2.88 -0.08 -4.81
CA LEU A 117 -3.95 -0.66 -4.00
C LEU A 117 -4.25 0.19 -2.77
N ARG A 118 -3.22 0.66 -2.06
CA ARG A 118 -3.38 1.57 -0.91
C ARG A 118 -4.02 2.89 -1.32
N ARG A 119 -3.61 3.47 -2.45
CA ARG A 119 -4.22 4.71 -2.99
C ARG A 119 -5.68 4.48 -3.34
N ARG A 120 -6.00 3.38 -4.00
CA ARG A 120 -7.38 3.03 -4.34
C ARG A 120 -8.23 2.80 -3.08
N ALA A 121 -7.69 2.12 -2.07
CA ALA A 121 -8.34 1.95 -0.78
C ALA A 121 -8.66 3.31 -0.12
N GLN A 122 -7.71 4.25 -0.18
CA GLN A 122 -7.90 5.61 0.34
C GLN A 122 -9.02 6.36 -0.39
N THR A 123 -9.05 6.31 -1.73
CA THR A 123 -10.13 6.92 -2.52
C THR A 123 -11.50 6.33 -2.17
N LEU A 124 -11.59 5.00 -2.07
CA LEU A 124 -12.84 4.33 -1.65
C LEU A 124 -13.29 4.72 -0.25
N LYS A 125 -12.34 4.89 0.70
CA LYS A 125 -12.64 5.40 2.04
C LYS A 125 -13.19 6.83 1.99
N GLU A 126 -12.60 7.68 1.17
CA GLU A 126 -13.05 9.07 0.99
C GLU A 126 -14.45 9.14 0.37
N GLU A 127 -14.73 8.33 -0.65
CA GLU A 127 -16.08 8.19 -1.22
C GLU A 127 -17.11 7.74 -0.15
N GLY A 128 -16.74 6.75 0.66
CA GLY A 128 -17.55 6.32 1.80
C GLY A 128 -17.82 7.45 2.80
N ASN A 129 -16.82 8.27 3.10
CA ASN A 129 -16.98 9.42 4.00
C ASN A 129 -17.96 10.46 3.42
N GLU A 130 -17.91 10.73 2.12
CA GLU A 130 -18.84 11.65 1.46
C GLU A 130 -20.27 11.11 1.45
N LEU A 131 -20.44 9.80 1.26
CA LEU A 131 -21.76 9.16 1.36
C LEU A 131 -22.33 9.25 2.78
N VAL A 132 -21.50 9.09 3.82
CA VAL A 132 -21.92 9.29 5.22
C VAL A 132 -22.40 10.72 5.45
N LYS A 133 -21.69 11.73 4.92
CA LYS A 133 -22.12 13.14 5.03
C LYS A 133 -23.48 13.39 4.37
N LYS A 134 -23.80 12.65 3.31
CA LYS A 134 -25.09 12.70 2.60
C LYS A 134 -26.19 11.85 3.27
N GLY A 135 -25.87 11.09 4.32
CA GLY A 135 -26.81 10.18 4.98
C GLY A 135 -26.98 8.81 4.30
N ASN A 136 -26.24 8.55 3.21
CA ASN A 136 -26.33 7.30 2.46
C ASN A 136 -25.47 6.20 3.10
N HIS A 137 -25.90 5.72 4.27
CA HIS A 137 -25.11 4.79 5.08
C HIS A 137 -24.94 3.40 4.45
N LYS A 138 -25.92 2.90 3.67
CA LYS A 138 -25.81 1.61 2.99
C LYS A 138 -24.72 1.63 1.91
N GLU A 139 -24.74 2.65 1.05
CA GLU A 139 -23.72 2.80 0.01
C GLU A 139 -22.33 3.07 0.60
N ALA A 140 -22.26 3.81 1.71
CA ALA A 140 -21.01 4.03 2.42
C ALA A 140 -20.40 2.70 2.93
N VAL A 141 -21.23 1.78 3.44
CA VAL A 141 -20.79 0.44 3.86
C VAL A 141 -20.14 -0.31 2.71
N GLU A 142 -20.72 -0.26 1.50
CA GLU A 142 -20.15 -0.92 0.32
C GLU A 142 -18.76 -0.34 -0.02
N LYS A 143 -18.63 1.00 -0.05
CA LYS A 143 -17.36 1.67 -0.33
C LYS A 143 -16.28 1.36 0.71
N TYR A 144 -16.63 1.36 2.00
CA TYR A 144 -15.69 0.94 3.04
C TYR A 144 -15.33 -0.54 2.93
N SER A 145 -16.27 -1.40 2.55
CA SER A 145 -16.01 -2.82 2.36
C SER A 145 -15.04 -3.07 1.21
N GLU A 146 -15.19 -2.36 0.09
CA GLU A 146 -14.22 -2.39 -1.00
C GLU A 146 -12.85 -1.85 -0.56
N SER A 147 -12.82 -0.75 0.20
CA SER A 147 -11.58 -0.18 0.75
C SER A 147 -10.83 -1.20 1.62
N LEU A 148 -11.54 -1.85 2.55
CA LEU A 148 -10.97 -2.82 3.49
C LEU A 148 -10.47 -4.11 2.81
N LYS A 149 -11.05 -4.51 1.67
CA LYS A 149 -10.53 -5.60 0.85
C LYS A 149 -9.14 -5.28 0.27
N LEU A 150 -8.86 -4.00 0.02
CA LEU A 150 -7.60 -3.55 -0.56
C LEU A 150 -6.56 -3.19 0.52
N ASN A 151 -6.99 -2.56 1.61
CA ASN A 151 -6.13 -2.19 2.71
C ASN A 151 -6.92 -2.14 4.03
N GLN A 152 -6.53 -2.99 4.98
CA GLN A 152 -7.13 -3.00 6.32
C GLN A 152 -6.63 -1.80 7.12
N GLU A 153 -7.55 -0.96 7.60
CA GLU A 153 -7.22 0.27 8.31
C GLU A 153 -8.22 0.50 9.45
N CYS A 154 -7.70 0.82 10.64
CA CYS A 154 -8.50 1.04 11.85
C CYS A 154 -9.59 2.12 11.63
N ALA A 155 -9.24 3.22 10.97
CA ALA A 155 -10.19 4.31 10.68
C ALA A 155 -11.36 3.85 9.80
N THR A 156 -11.09 3.03 8.78
CA THR A 156 -12.10 2.52 7.86
C THR A 156 -13.05 1.55 8.54
N TYR A 157 -12.54 0.61 9.34
CA TYR A 157 -13.37 -0.25 10.19
C TYR A 157 -14.25 0.56 11.13
N THR A 158 -13.65 1.54 11.81
CA THR A 158 -14.37 2.40 12.75
C THR A 158 -15.49 3.16 12.04
N ASN A 159 -15.24 3.74 10.85
CA ASN A 159 -16.25 4.46 10.07
C ASN A 159 -17.37 3.55 9.54
N ARG A 160 -17.05 2.35 9.08
CA ARG A 160 -18.07 1.37 8.65
C ARG A 160 -18.92 0.88 9.82
N ALA A 161 -18.33 0.67 11.00
CA ALA A 161 -19.06 0.36 12.22
C ALA A 161 -20.08 1.44 12.61
N LEU A 162 -19.78 2.72 12.39
CA LEU A 162 -20.76 3.80 12.59
C LEU A 162 -21.95 3.67 11.65
N CYS A 163 -21.71 3.36 10.37
CA CYS A 163 -22.80 3.13 9.42
C CYS A 163 -23.66 1.94 9.86
N TYR A 164 -23.03 0.84 10.30
CA TYR A 164 -23.75 -0.31 10.83
C TYR A 164 -24.60 0.02 12.06
N LEU A 165 -24.09 0.84 13.00
CA LEU A 165 -24.87 1.35 14.12
C LEU A 165 -26.10 2.14 13.66
N THR A 166 -25.94 3.05 12.70
CA THR A 166 -27.05 3.83 12.14
C THR A 166 -28.07 2.95 11.43
N LEU A 167 -27.62 1.87 10.78
CA LEU A 167 -28.46 0.87 10.12
C LEU A 167 -29.02 -0.19 11.08
N LYS A 168 -28.73 -0.10 12.39
CA LYS A 168 -29.12 -1.07 13.43
C LYS A 168 -28.56 -2.49 13.21
N GLN A 169 -27.46 -2.60 12.46
CA GLN A 169 -26.71 -3.83 12.22
C GLN A 169 -25.64 -4.00 13.30
N TYR A 170 -26.10 -4.29 14.53
CA TYR A 170 -25.25 -4.22 15.71
C TYR A 170 -24.16 -5.29 15.76
N LYS A 171 -24.41 -6.50 15.22
CA LYS A 171 -23.42 -7.58 15.22
C LYS A 171 -22.22 -7.24 14.34
N GLU A 172 -22.50 -6.69 13.17
CA GLU A 172 -21.53 -6.23 12.18
C GLU A 172 -20.72 -5.05 12.75
N ALA A 173 -21.38 -4.11 13.46
CA ALA A 173 -20.69 -3.03 14.16
C ALA A 173 -19.72 -3.54 15.24
N VAL A 174 -20.10 -4.57 16.01
CA VAL A 174 -19.21 -5.20 17.01
C VAL A 174 -18.00 -5.82 16.34
N GLN A 175 -18.20 -6.54 15.23
CA GLN A 175 -17.12 -7.18 14.48
C GLN A 175 -16.12 -6.14 13.96
N ASP A 176 -16.60 -5.09 13.29
CA ASP A 176 -15.75 -4.03 12.76
C ASP A 176 -14.98 -3.30 13.86
N CYS A 177 -15.63 -2.98 14.98
CA CYS A 177 -14.92 -2.36 16.09
C CYS A 177 -13.88 -3.30 16.71
N THR A 178 -14.13 -4.60 16.73
CA THR A 178 -13.16 -5.60 17.23
C THR A 178 -11.94 -5.68 16.31
N ASP A 179 -12.13 -5.65 15.00
CA ASP A 179 -11.02 -5.59 14.04
C ASP A 179 -10.26 -4.26 14.12
N ALA A 180 -10.97 -3.14 14.30
CA ALA A 180 -10.34 -1.84 14.56
C ALA A 180 -9.48 -1.85 15.82
N LEU A 181 -9.96 -2.46 16.91
CA LEU A 181 -9.24 -2.56 18.19
C LEU A 181 -8.08 -3.56 18.15
N ARG A 182 -8.11 -4.53 17.22
CA ARG A 182 -6.95 -5.39 16.95
C ARG A 182 -5.80 -4.60 16.33
N LEU A 183 -6.11 -3.61 15.48
CA LEU A 183 -5.14 -2.73 14.85
C LEU A 183 -4.68 -1.60 15.79
N ASP A 184 -5.61 -1.02 16.56
CA ASP A 184 -5.34 0.02 17.54
C ASP A 184 -6.15 -0.23 18.83
N PRO A 185 -5.56 -0.93 19.82
CA PRO A 185 -6.25 -1.29 21.06
C PRO A 185 -6.72 -0.10 21.91
N LYS A 186 -6.18 1.11 21.66
CA LYS A 186 -6.50 2.32 22.42
C LYS A 186 -7.46 3.24 21.65
N ASN A 187 -8.06 2.77 20.57
CA ASN A 187 -8.97 3.57 19.78
C ASN A 187 -10.27 3.87 20.54
N VAL A 188 -10.37 5.09 21.09
CA VAL A 188 -11.52 5.58 21.86
C VAL A 188 -12.84 5.46 21.07
N LYS A 189 -12.81 5.76 19.77
CA LYS A 189 -14.01 5.71 18.92
C LYS A 189 -14.48 4.26 18.72
N ALA A 190 -13.57 3.33 18.49
CA ALA A 190 -13.92 1.91 18.34
C ALA A 190 -14.44 1.30 19.65
N LEU A 191 -13.81 1.60 20.80
CA LEU A 191 -14.31 1.20 22.12
C LEU A 191 -15.74 1.72 22.36
N TYR A 192 -15.97 3.00 22.11
CA TYR A 192 -17.29 3.62 22.32
C TYR A 192 -18.36 3.02 21.40
N ARG A 193 -18.05 2.87 20.11
CA ARG A 193 -18.99 2.31 19.11
C ARG A 193 -19.31 0.84 19.39
N ARG A 194 -18.32 0.04 19.81
CA ARG A 194 -18.53 -1.35 20.22
C ARG A 194 -19.41 -1.43 21.46
N ALA A 195 -19.16 -0.58 22.45
CA ALA A 195 -19.99 -0.51 23.65
C ALA A 195 -21.46 -0.18 23.33
N LEU A 196 -21.71 0.79 22.43
CA LEU A 196 -23.06 1.10 21.96
C LEU A 196 -23.72 -0.10 21.28
N ALA A 197 -23.01 -0.77 20.36
CA ALA A 197 -23.56 -1.95 19.68
C ALA A 197 -23.87 -3.10 20.65
N LEU A 198 -22.98 -3.35 21.62
CA LEU A 198 -23.15 -4.38 22.65
C LEU A 198 -24.32 -4.06 23.58
N LYS A 199 -24.52 -2.78 23.94
CA LYS A 199 -25.69 -2.34 24.71
C LYS A 199 -26.99 -2.67 23.97
N GLU A 200 -27.06 -2.39 22.68
CA GLU A 200 -28.24 -2.70 21.85
C GLU A 200 -28.47 -4.21 21.71
N LEU A 201 -27.39 -5.00 21.71
CA LEU A 201 -27.43 -6.46 21.78
C LEU A 201 -27.68 -7.02 23.19
N LYS A 202 -27.88 -6.15 24.20
CA LYS A 202 -28.08 -6.49 25.61
C LYS A 202 -26.90 -7.21 26.28
N ASP A 203 -25.71 -7.14 25.70
CA ASP A 203 -24.47 -7.57 26.35
C ASP A 203 -23.88 -6.42 27.17
N TYR A 204 -24.54 -6.12 28.29
CA TYR A 204 -24.16 -5.03 29.18
C TYR A 204 -22.82 -5.26 29.87
N LYS A 205 -22.41 -6.52 30.07
CA LYS A 205 -21.13 -6.88 30.71
C LYS A 205 -19.98 -6.46 29.81
N SER A 206 -19.99 -6.89 28.55
CA SER A 206 -18.95 -6.54 27.58
C SER A 206 -18.98 -5.03 27.27
N SER A 207 -20.16 -4.44 27.14
CA SER A 207 -20.32 -2.99 26.93
C SER A 207 -19.67 -2.18 28.07
N THR A 208 -19.93 -2.55 29.33
CA THR A 208 -19.34 -1.90 30.50
C THR A 208 -17.81 -2.02 30.52
N ALA A 209 -17.26 -3.16 30.11
CA ALA A 209 -15.82 -3.37 30.04
C ALA A 209 -15.14 -2.43 29.03
N ASP A 210 -15.76 -2.25 27.85
CA ASP A 210 -15.28 -1.31 26.84
C ASP A 210 -15.35 0.14 27.32
N VAL A 211 -16.47 0.54 27.95
CA VAL A 211 -16.62 1.90 28.49
C VAL A 211 -15.61 2.18 29.60
N LYS A 212 -15.36 1.22 30.50
CA LYS A 212 -14.30 1.35 31.52
C LYS A 212 -12.92 1.48 30.89
N SER A 213 -12.64 0.71 29.84
CA SER A 213 -11.36 0.80 29.11
C SER A 213 -11.20 2.15 28.42
N LEU A 214 -12.28 2.68 27.84
CA LEU A 214 -12.32 4.04 27.27
C LEU A 214 -12.03 5.09 28.34
N LEU A 215 -12.69 5.02 29.50
CA LEU A 215 -12.51 5.99 30.59
C LEU A 215 -11.13 5.94 31.24
N LYS A 216 -10.39 4.82 31.13
CA LYS A 216 -8.97 4.78 31.51
C LYS A 216 -8.10 5.65 30.58
N ILE A 217 -8.50 5.80 29.32
CA ILE A 217 -7.79 6.60 28.31
C ILE A 217 -8.25 8.07 28.38
N GLU A 218 -9.58 8.28 28.44
CA GLU A 218 -10.20 9.60 28.53
C GLU A 218 -11.15 9.68 29.74
N PRO A 219 -10.64 9.96 30.95
CA PRO A 219 -11.44 9.96 32.17
C PRO A 219 -12.59 10.98 32.18
N LYS A 220 -12.46 12.05 31.39
CA LYS A 220 -13.43 13.16 31.30
C LYS A 220 -14.39 13.02 30.12
N ASN A 221 -14.42 11.87 29.45
CA ASN A 221 -15.31 11.66 28.31
C ASN A 221 -16.78 11.59 28.79
N THR A 222 -17.53 12.66 28.56
CA THR A 222 -18.92 12.80 29.05
C THR A 222 -19.87 11.79 28.43
N ALA A 223 -19.66 11.43 27.17
CA ALA A 223 -20.48 10.44 26.47
C ALA A 223 -20.29 9.04 27.07
N ALA A 224 -19.03 8.65 27.34
CA ALA A 224 -18.72 7.39 27.99
C ALA A 224 -19.24 7.33 29.43
N LEU A 225 -19.13 8.42 30.20
CA LEU A 225 -19.69 8.49 31.56
C LEU A 225 -21.21 8.33 31.58
N ARG A 226 -21.93 8.99 30.65
CA ARG A 226 -23.38 8.83 30.50
C ARG A 226 -23.75 7.40 30.13
N LEU A 227 -23.06 6.82 29.16
CA LEU A 227 -23.28 5.43 28.76
C LEU A 227 -23.05 4.45 29.92
N LEU A 228 -21.99 4.66 30.72
CA LEU A 228 -21.75 3.84 31.92
C LEU A 228 -22.89 3.95 32.93
N GLN A 229 -23.42 5.15 33.13
CA GLN A 229 -24.55 5.36 34.03
C GLN A 229 -25.82 4.67 33.54
N GLU A 230 -26.08 4.67 32.23
CA GLU A 230 -27.20 3.93 31.62
C GLU A 230 -27.02 2.42 31.78
N LEU A 231 -25.82 1.89 31.54
CA LEU A 231 -25.51 0.47 31.67
C LEU A 231 -25.64 -0.04 33.11
N ASN A 232 -25.33 0.79 34.10
CA ASN A 232 -25.52 0.43 35.51
C ASN A 232 -26.99 0.41 35.95
N ARG A 233 -27.90 0.95 35.14
CA ARG A 233 -29.35 0.97 35.40
C ARG A 233 -30.13 -0.11 34.64
N ALA A 234 -29.50 -0.75 33.65
CA ALA A 234 -30.07 -1.79 32.81
C ALA A 234 -29.86 -3.18 33.43
#